data_AF-A0A0C9R4W2-F1
#
_entry.id   AF-A0A0C9R4W2-F1
#
_cell.length_a   1.000
_cell.length_b   1.000
_cell.length_c   1.000
_cell.angle_alpha   90.00
_cell.angle_beta   90.00
_cell.angle_gamma   90.00
#
_symmetry.space_group_name_H-M   'P 1'
#
loop_
_entity.id
_entity.type
_entity.pdbx_description
1 polymer ?
#
loop_
_entity_poly.entity_id
_entity_poly.type
_entity_poly.pdbx_seq_one_letter_code
_entity_poly.pdbx_strand_id
1 'polypeptide(L)'
;MPDNFGDQREQKQALRNFEKCVKPGGLLLIDHRNYDHIISRGETQTKCIYYSNEHVTDIKTSVLFVAGKPQMVIMDYMVTLDSGKDNTSDFRLSYYPHLLKVFHQMLAETFGPDAKHDIYADFMPLEVNDTPGFYIHMLEKSM
;
A
#
# COMPACT_ATOMS: atom_id res chain seq x y z
N MET A 1 8.57 -2.97 -0.61
CA MET A 1 10.04 -3.15 -0.51
C MET A 1 10.60 -2.03 0.35
N PRO A 2 11.47 -2.31 1.34
CA PRO A 2 12.14 -1.27 2.14
C PRO A 2 12.97 -0.32 1.28
N ASP A 3 13.15 0.93 1.71
CA ASP A 3 14.08 1.88 1.06
C ASP A 3 15.42 1.87 1.80
N ASN A 4 16.37 1.08 1.28
CA ASN A 4 17.67 0.87 1.89
C ASN A 4 18.63 2.06 1.70
N PHE A 5 18.37 2.92 0.70
CA PHE A 5 19.27 4.01 0.30
C PHE A 5 18.72 5.41 0.66
N GLY A 6 17.43 5.51 1.02
CA GLY A 6 16.76 6.75 1.41
C GLY A 6 16.31 7.62 0.23
N ASP A 7 16.45 7.12 -1.01
CA ASP A 7 16.08 7.83 -2.24
C ASP A 7 15.08 7.05 -3.11
N GLN A 8 14.58 5.93 -2.60
CA GLN A 8 13.61 5.06 -3.26
C GLN A 8 14.06 4.51 -4.62
N ARG A 9 15.37 4.46 -4.91
CA ARG A 9 15.89 4.02 -6.23
C ARG A 9 15.45 2.60 -6.59
N GLU A 10 15.35 1.71 -5.61
CA GLU A 10 14.99 0.31 -5.83
C GLU A 10 13.51 0.18 -6.18
N GLN A 11 12.65 0.95 -5.51
CA GLN A 11 11.22 1.03 -5.79
C GLN A 11 10.98 1.62 -7.18
N LYS A 12 11.67 2.73 -7.52
CA LYS A 12 11.61 3.32 -8.87
C LYS A 12 12.03 2.31 -9.95
N GLN A 13 13.10 1.56 -9.69
CA GLN A 13 13.56 0.52 -10.62
C GLN A 13 12.54 -0.62 -10.75
N ALA A 14 11.91 -1.05 -9.66
CA ALA A 14 10.87 -2.07 -9.69
C ALA A 14 9.64 -1.62 -10.51
N LEU A 15 9.17 -0.38 -10.33
CA LEU A 15 8.06 0.18 -11.11
C LEU A 15 8.40 0.24 -12.60
N ARG A 16 9.62 0.67 -12.97
CA ARG A 16 10.10 0.62 -14.37
C ARG A 16 10.13 -0.78 -14.94
N ASN A 17 10.39 -1.80 -14.12
CA ASN A 17 10.35 -3.18 -14.59
C ASN A 17 8.90 -3.66 -14.79
N PHE A 18 7.95 -3.23 -13.96
CA PHE A 18 6.53 -3.51 -14.18
C PHE A 18 6.01 -2.86 -15.45
N GLU A 19 6.35 -1.60 -15.70
CA GLU A 19 5.97 -0.87 -16.91
C GLU A 19 6.40 -1.61 -18.20
N LYS A 20 7.60 -2.21 -18.21
CA LYS A 20 8.09 -3.02 -19.34
C LYS A 20 7.26 -4.28 -19.59
N CYS A 21 6.59 -4.80 -18.57
CA CYS A 21 5.70 -5.95 -18.69
C CYS A 21 4.30 -5.55 -19.18
N VAL A 22 3.97 -4.26 -19.21
CA VAL A 22 2.71 -3.75 -19.74
C VAL A 22 2.89 -3.44 -21.22
N LYS A 23 2.08 -4.06 -22.08
CA LYS A 23 2.04 -3.74 -23.52
C LYS A 23 1.45 -2.33 -23.75
N PRO A 24 1.70 -1.69 -24.91
CA PRO A 24 1.00 -0.46 -25.28
C PRO A 24 -0.53 -0.66 -25.24
N GLY A 25 -1.27 0.30 -24.68
CA GLY A 25 -2.70 0.19 -24.38
C GLY A 25 -3.06 -0.85 -23.30
N GLY A 26 -2.07 -1.39 -22.60
CA GLY A 26 -2.26 -2.35 -21.51
C GLY A 26 -2.48 -1.67 -20.16
N LEU A 27 -3.01 -2.44 -19.20
CA LEU A 27 -3.31 -1.95 -17.86
C LEU A 27 -2.30 -2.46 -16.82
N LEU A 28 -1.90 -1.59 -15.89
CA LEU A 28 -1.31 -1.95 -14.61
C LEU A 28 -2.29 -1.61 -13.50
N LEU A 29 -2.61 -2.59 -12.66
CA LEU A 29 -3.29 -2.38 -11.39
C LEU A 29 -2.27 -2.62 -10.27
N ILE A 30 -2.07 -1.61 -9.43
CA ILE A 30 -1.15 -1.68 -8.28
C ILE A 30 -1.74 -0.89 -7.13
N ASP A 31 -1.72 -1.47 -5.94
CA ASP A 31 -2.27 -0.85 -4.74
C ASP A 31 -1.21 -0.59 -3.67
N HIS A 32 -1.63 0.17 -2.67
CA HIS A 32 -0.96 0.24 -1.38
C HIS A 32 -1.97 0.60 -0.29
N ARG A 33 -1.64 0.29 0.97
CA ARG A 33 -2.42 0.78 2.12
C ARG A 33 -2.39 2.32 2.18
N ASN A 34 -3.42 2.90 2.80
CA ASN A 34 -3.47 4.32 3.11
C ASN A 34 -2.46 4.68 4.21
N TYR A 35 -1.20 4.86 3.83
CA TYR A 35 -0.13 5.21 4.76
C TYR A 35 -0.23 6.64 5.28
N ASP A 36 -0.88 7.55 4.55
CA ASP A 36 -1.20 8.90 5.03
C ASP A 36 -2.04 8.83 6.33
N HIS A 37 -3.05 7.97 6.36
CA HIS A 37 -3.85 7.70 7.55
C HIS A 37 -3.04 6.97 8.64
N ILE A 38 -2.34 5.88 8.28
CA ILE A 38 -1.57 5.09 9.25
C ILE A 38 -0.50 5.93 9.96
N ILE A 39 0.21 6.79 9.23
CA ILE A 39 1.24 7.66 9.81
C ILE A 39 0.62 8.72 10.74
N SER A 40 -0.53 9.29 10.36
CA SER A 40 -1.16 10.37 11.13
C SER A 40 -1.87 9.88 12.39
N ARG A 41 -2.42 8.64 12.37
CA ARG A 41 -3.19 8.07 13.49
C ARG A 41 -2.42 7.02 14.30
N GLY A 42 -1.41 6.39 13.70
CA GLY A 42 -0.68 5.28 14.32
C GLY A 42 -1.46 3.97 14.35
N GLU A 43 -2.51 3.83 13.53
CA GLU A 43 -3.40 2.67 13.52
C GLU A 43 -3.62 2.13 12.10
N THR A 44 -3.92 0.84 12.01
CA THR A 44 -4.20 0.15 10.75
C THR A 44 -5.58 -0.48 10.82
N GLN A 45 -6.40 -0.30 9.78
CA GLN A 45 -7.69 -0.98 9.67
C GLN A 45 -7.50 -2.50 9.64
N THR A 46 -8.19 -3.20 10.54
CA THR A 46 -8.19 -4.66 10.67
C THR A 46 -8.98 -5.33 9.56
N LYS A 47 -10.04 -4.68 9.06
CA LYS A 47 -10.81 -5.16 7.91
C LYS A 47 -9.97 -5.02 6.63
N CYS A 48 -9.89 -6.08 5.85
CA CYS A 48 -9.22 -6.11 4.57
C CYS A 48 -10.25 -6.25 3.44
N ILE A 49 -10.16 -5.44 2.40
CA ILE A 49 -11.07 -5.53 1.24
C ILE A 49 -10.76 -6.73 0.34
N TYR A 50 -9.54 -7.28 0.42
CA TYR A 50 -9.09 -8.41 -0.40
C TYR A 50 -9.42 -9.76 0.21
N TYR A 51 -9.53 -9.82 1.54
CA TYR A 51 -9.73 -11.06 2.27
C TYR A 51 -10.86 -10.90 3.28
N SER A 52 -11.91 -11.69 3.09
CA SER A 52 -12.94 -11.86 4.11
C SER A 52 -12.42 -12.83 5.16
N ASN A 53 -11.70 -12.30 6.15
CA ASN A 53 -11.19 -13.12 7.25
C ASN A 53 -12.34 -13.51 8.17
N GLU A 54 -12.63 -14.81 8.27
CA GLU A 54 -13.48 -15.37 9.34
C GLU A 54 -12.77 -15.32 10.71
N HIS A 55 -11.44 -15.28 10.69
CA HIS A 55 -10.58 -15.20 11.88
C HIS A 55 -10.40 -13.77 12.37
N VAL A 56 -10.59 -13.56 13.67
CA VAL A 56 -10.31 -12.28 14.33
C VAL A 56 -8.81 -11.99 14.22
N THR A 57 -8.49 -10.87 13.57
CA THR A 57 -7.13 -10.37 13.40
C THR A 57 -7.01 -9.05 14.14
N ASP A 58 -6.21 -9.02 15.20
CA ASP A 58 -5.76 -7.76 15.81
C ASP A 58 -4.43 -7.34 15.16
N ILE A 59 -4.23 -6.03 15.00
CA ILE A 59 -3.03 -5.48 14.35
C ILE A 59 -2.46 -4.36 15.21
N LYS A 60 -1.32 -4.62 15.85
CA LYS A 60 -0.53 -3.55 16.48
C LYS A 60 0.33 -2.88 15.43
N THR A 61 0.18 -1.57 15.31
CA THR A 61 0.89 -0.76 14.31
C THR A 61 1.96 0.07 14.99
N SER A 62 3.18 0.01 14.48
CA SER A 62 4.29 0.86 14.91
C SER A 62 4.84 1.63 13.71
N VAL A 63 5.08 2.93 13.88
CA VAL A 63 5.66 3.80 12.83
C VAL A 63 7.04 4.27 13.28
N LEU A 64 8.07 3.91 12.51
CA LEU A 64 9.43 4.34 12.74
C LEU A 64 9.70 5.66 12.00
N PHE A 65 10.11 6.68 12.75
CA PHE A 65 10.58 7.96 12.21
C PHE A 65 12.10 8.08 12.32
N VAL A 66 12.73 8.51 11.24
CA VAL A 66 14.17 8.86 11.21
C VAL A 66 14.29 10.30 10.74
N ALA A 67 14.91 11.15 11.57
CA ALA A 67 15.03 12.59 11.30
C ALA A 67 13.69 13.27 10.92
N GLY A 68 12.61 12.88 11.61
CA GLY A 68 11.27 13.42 11.39
C GLY A 68 10.53 12.90 10.15
N LYS A 69 11.10 11.94 9.41
CA LYS A 69 10.47 11.32 8.23
C LYS A 69 10.04 9.88 8.55
N PRO A 70 8.82 9.46 8.16
CA PRO A 70 8.38 8.08 8.34
C PRO A 70 9.17 7.18 7.39
N GLN A 71 9.85 6.17 7.94
CA GLN A 71 10.72 5.29 7.15
C GLN A 71 10.22 3.85 7.08
N MET A 72 9.45 3.42 8.07
CA MET A 72 8.93 2.07 8.13
C MET A 72 7.63 2.02 8.93
N VAL A 73 6.68 1.23 8.44
CA VAL A 73 5.51 0.81 9.21
C VAL A 73 5.65 -0.67 9.50
N ILE A 74 5.55 -1.02 10.78
CA ILE A 74 5.62 -2.39 11.27
C ILE A 74 4.22 -2.77 11.74
N MET A 75 3.74 -3.90 11.25
CA MET A 75 2.45 -4.46 11.63
C MET A 75 2.68 -5.81 12.30
N ASP A 76 2.30 -5.89 13.57
CA ASP A 76 2.26 -7.12 14.36
C ASP A 76 0.86 -7.68 14.30
N TYR A 77 0.69 -8.75 13.52
CA TYR A 77 -0.58 -9.44 13.35
C TYR A 77 -0.73 -10.50 14.44
N MET A 78 -1.90 -10.50 15.08
CA MET A 78 -2.32 -11.54 16.02
C MET A 78 -3.59 -12.18 15.44
N VAL A 79 -3.45 -13.37 14.87
CA VAL A 79 -4.55 -14.09 14.20
C VAL A 79 -5.08 -15.18 15.11
N THR A 80 -6.36 -15.14 15.44
CA THR A 80 -7.02 -16.18 16.23
C THR A 80 -7.58 -17.26 15.32
N LEU A 81 -6.98 -18.45 15.31
CA LEU A 81 -7.26 -19.50 14.33
C LEU A 81 -8.52 -20.32 14.64
N ASP A 82 -8.99 -20.32 15.89
CA ASP A 82 -10.19 -21.05 16.33
C ASP A 82 -10.99 -20.23 17.36
N SER A 83 -12.28 -20.53 17.53
CA SER A 83 -13.12 -19.94 18.59
C SER A 83 -12.69 -20.31 20.03
N GLY A 84 -11.62 -21.09 20.18
CA GLY A 84 -10.97 -21.43 21.44
C GLY A 84 -9.78 -20.50 21.70
N LYS A 85 -9.73 -19.91 22.90
CA LYS A 85 -8.86 -18.78 23.27
C LYS A 85 -7.34 -19.00 23.20
N ASP A 86 -6.87 -20.20 22.87
CA ASP A 86 -5.45 -20.58 23.04
C ASP A 86 -4.69 -20.86 21.73
N ASN A 87 -5.31 -20.68 20.55
CA ASN A 87 -4.65 -20.92 19.26
C ASN A 87 -4.43 -19.61 18.48
N THR A 88 -3.50 -18.78 18.96
CA THR A 88 -3.11 -17.52 18.32
C THR A 88 -1.81 -17.70 17.53
N SER A 89 -1.82 -17.26 16.27
CA SER A 89 -0.62 -17.17 15.44
C SER A 89 -0.21 -15.71 15.30
N ASP A 90 1.00 -15.41 15.75
CA ASP A 90 1.54 -14.05 15.71
C ASP A 90 2.66 -13.95 14.68
N PHE A 91 2.62 -12.93 13.84
CA PHE A 91 3.69 -12.65 12.89
C PHE A 91 3.84 -11.16 12.62
N ARG A 92 5.05 -10.76 12.23
CA ARG A 92 5.42 -9.37 11.98
C ARG A 92 5.76 -9.16 10.52
N LEU A 93 5.19 -8.11 9.93
CA LEU A 93 5.58 -7.63 8.60
C LEU A 93 6.01 -6.16 8.67
N SER A 94 6.90 -5.78 7.77
CA SER A 94 7.48 -4.43 7.71
C SER A 94 7.35 -3.87 6.30
N TYR A 95 6.89 -2.62 6.23
CA TYR A 95 6.51 -1.97 4.98
C TYR A 95 7.15 -0.60 4.87
N TYR A 96 7.45 -0.19 3.63
CA TYR A 96 7.76 1.20 3.33
C TYR A 96 6.45 1.99 3.19
N PRO A 97 6.29 3.13 3.89
CA PRO A 97 5.03 3.86 3.91
C PRO A 97 4.88 4.78 2.69
N HIS A 98 4.42 4.22 1.57
CA HIS A 98 4.14 4.96 0.35
C HIS A 98 2.99 5.96 0.57
N LEU A 99 3.31 7.25 0.73
CA LEU A 99 2.32 8.33 0.74
C LEU A 99 1.65 8.44 -0.63
N LEU A 100 0.33 8.65 -0.66
CA LEU A 100 -0.46 8.67 -1.90
C LEU A 100 0.14 9.60 -2.95
N LYS A 101 0.46 10.84 -2.57
CA LYS A 101 1.02 11.85 -3.48
C LYS A 101 2.36 11.42 -4.07
N VAL A 102 3.23 10.83 -3.25
CA VAL A 102 4.59 10.42 -3.66
C VAL A 102 4.52 9.21 -4.58
N PHE A 103 3.69 8.22 -4.24
CA PHE A 103 3.53 7.01 -5.05
C PHE A 103 2.85 7.31 -6.40
N HIS A 104 1.82 8.16 -6.40
CA HIS A 104 1.20 8.67 -7.63
C HIS A 104 2.25 9.33 -8.54
N GLN A 105 3.09 10.20 -8.01
CA GLN A 105 4.15 10.84 -8.79
C GLN A 105 5.17 9.83 -9.33
N MET A 106 5.60 8.84 -8.54
CA MET A 106 6.52 7.79 -9.01
C MET A 106 5.95 6.98 -10.17
N LEU A 107 4.65 6.68 -10.13
CA LEU A 107 3.96 5.97 -11.20
C LEU A 107 3.84 6.84 -12.46
N ALA A 108 3.47 8.11 -12.31
CA ALA A 108 3.42 9.07 -13.43
C ALA A 108 4.80 9.26 -14.10
N GLU A 109 5.86 9.39 -13.31
CA GLU A 109 7.25 9.45 -13.81
C GLU A 109 7.68 8.16 -14.53
N THR A 110 7.08 7.02 -14.17
CA THR A 110 7.41 5.72 -14.75
C THR A 110 6.70 5.46 -16.07
N PHE A 111 5.40 5.77 -16.14
CA PHE A 111 4.56 5.48 -17.32
C PHE A 111 4.52 6.64 -18.32
N GLY A 112 4.96 7.83 -17.93
CA GLY A 112 4.98 9.02 -18.78
C GLY A 112 3.68 9.84 -18.73
N PRO A 113 3.70 11.07 -19.26
CA PRO A 113 2.58 12.02 -19.16
C PRO A 113 1.35 11.62 -19.98
N ASP A 114 1.51 10.77 -20.99
CA ASP A 114 0.43 10.34 -21.88
C ASP A 114 -0.33 9.11 -21.35
N ALA A 115 0.15 8.50 -20.27
CA ALA A 115 -0.52 7.38 -19.63
C ALA A 115 -1.77 7.86 -18.88
N LYS A 116 -2.88 7.14 -19.02
CA LYS A 116 -4.08 7.41 -18.21
C LYS A 116 -3.85 6.87 -16.80
N HIS A 117 -4.14 7.66 -15.77
CA HIS A 117 -3.96 7.26 -14.38
C HIS A 117 -5.18 7.59 -13.53
N ASP A 118 -5.94 6.56 -13.17
CA ASP A 118 -7.09 6.66 -12.27
C ASP A 118 -6.71 6.09 -10.88
N ILE A 119 -7.31 6.63 -9.82
CA ILE A 119 -7.10 6.17 -8.43
C ILE A 119 -8.45 5.89 -7.78
N TYR A 120 -8.54 4.77 -7.08
CA TYR A 120 -9.74 4.36 -6.34
C TYR A 120 -9.43 4.17 -4.85
N ALA A 121 -10.43 4.45 -4.02
CA ALA A 121 -10.44 4.29 -2.57
C ALA A 121 -11.27 3.04 -2.23
N ASP A 122 -10.63 1.93 -1.85
CA ASP A 122 -11.31 0.66 -1.59
C ASP A 122 -12.28 0.22 -2.71
N PHE A 123 -11.83 0.31 -3.97
CA PHE A 123 -12.62 0.06 -5.20
C PHE A 123 -13.79 1.02 -5.46
N MET A 124 -13.88 2.13 -4.72
CA MET A 124 -14.84 3.22 -4.94
C MET A 124 -14.12 4.47 -5.47
N PRO A 125 -14.85 5.43 -6.08
CA PRO A 125 -14.29 6.76 -6.37
C PRO A 125 -13.74 7.43 -5.09
N LEU A 126 -12.69 8.23 -5.23
CA LEU A 126 -11.99 8.86 -4.09
C LEU A 126 -12.92 9.72 -3.23
N GLU A 127 -13.96 10.30 -3.82
CA GLU A 127 -14.90 11.21 -3.17
C GLU A 127 -15.91 10.50 -2.27
N VAL A 128 -16.00 9.16 -2.35
CA VAL A 128 -17.01 8.37 -1.65
C VAL A 128 -16.53 7.90 -0.28
N ASN A 129 -15.21 7.78 -0.08
CA ASN A 129 -14.62 7.24 1.14
C ASN A 129 -13.45 8.12 1.59
N ASP A 130 -13.66 8.88 2.66
CA ASP A 130 -12.67 9.82 3.20
C ASP A 130 -11.45 9.13 3.84
N THR A 131 -11.60 7.88 4.29
CA THR A 131 -10.54 7.13 4.97
C THR A 131 -10.46 5.68 4.47
N PRO A 132 -10.08 5.47 3.20
CA PRO A 132 -9.96 4.13 2.66
C PRO A 132 -8.84 3.35 3.33
N GLY A 133 -8.99 2.03 3.39
CA GLY A 133 -7.92 1.13 3.80
C GLY A 133 -6.80 1.08 2.76
N PHE A 134 -7.16 1.18 1.48
CA PHE A 134 -6.27 1.05 0.32
C PHE A 134 -6.53 2.09 -0.76
N TYR A 135 -5.45 2.52 -1.39
CA TYR A 135 -5.49 3.23 -2.67
C TYR A 135 -5.12 2.25 -3.78
N ILE A 136 -5.95 2.17 -4.81
CA ILE A 136 -5.75 1.33 -5.98
C ILE A 136 -5.47 2.24 -7.17
N HIS A 137 -4.27 2.12 -7.74
CA HIS A 137 -3.88 2.84 -8.94
C HIS A 137 -4.15 1.96 -10.17
N MET A 138 -4.90 2.50 -11.12
CA MET A 138 -5.12 1.90 -12.43
C MET A 138 -4.43 2.78 -13.48
N LEU A 139 -3.41 2.23 -14.13
CA LEU A 139 -2.67 2.91 -15.19
C LEU A 139 -2.91 2.23 -16.53
N GLU A 140 -3.22 3.02 -17.55
CA GLU A 140 -3.22 2.58 -18.94
C GLU A 140 -1.98 3.13 -19.64
N LYS A 141 -1.11 2.23 -20.11
CA LYS A 141 0.09 2.60 -20.83
C LYS A 141 -0.28 3.17 -22.19
N SER A 142 0.35 4.28 -22.57
CA SER A 142 0.15 4.90 -23.89
C SER A 142 0.39 3.93 -25.05
N MET A 143 -0.29 4.17 -26.17
CA MET A 143 -0.16 3.40 -27.41
C MET A 143 1.21 3.55 -28.07
#